data_AF-V2XKQ4-F1
#
_entry.id   AF-V2XKQ4-F1
#
_cell.length_a   1.000
_cell.length_b   1.000
_cell.length_c   1.000
_cell.angle_alpha   90.00
_cell.angle_beta   90.00
_cell.angle_gamma   90.00
#
_symmetry.space_group_name_H-M   'P 1'
#
loop_
_entity.id
_entity.type
_entity.pdbx_description
1 polymer ?
#
loop_
_entity_poly.entity_id
_entity_poly.type
_entity_poly.pdbx_seq_one_letter_code
_entity_poly.pdbx_strand_id
1 'polypeptide(L)'
;MRLTAISVFVALVLQCGFATAAASQVKPRRVSPLLINPDAQPDLPSASEARAASQAVGLNLDDIQGDILIGMKKKKELFFFFGIQDAATFKAKLASDIHGLITPTTQLLDTALQPTTATNIAFSQTGLNALGINDPLNDDLFNAGQLDGFKNLGDPGTGNWVQGFVGTSIHGVFLIASDTQANVDAGLTNIQNILGNSIVEIHRLQGASRPGNEEGHEHFGFMDGIGQPAIRGFVRGPLPGQGIVDPGVILTGEEGDLQATSRPPWAKGGSFLAFRQLKQRVPEFHKFLADNALSVPGLTQQENIDLLGARMVGRWKSGAPVDLRPLRDDPDLAADPQRNNLFTYDHTDIDPGFDINTNQTFCPFSAHTRKTRPRLDLGTNEFAPIMRAGIPYGPEVTEAEGSAQASSDSPELERGLAFVSYQSDIGRGFAFIQQTWANNPGFLRGENSKSLLAVFASMELTDECQGEDPIIGSANNGNPPGDAPRSVTGLNPLNFTMAIVVHPDFVISRGGEYFFSPPISALLTTLSQ
;
A
#
# COMPACT_ATOMS: atom_id res chain seq x y z
N MET A 1 56.67 -75.42 33.66
CA MET A 1 56.77 -73.95 33.51
C MET A 1 55.36 -73.41 33.26
N ARG A 2 54.85 -72.55 34.17
CA ARG A 2 53.84 -71.47 34.00
C ARG A 2 52.57 -71.76 33.15
N LEU A 3 51.40 -71.94 33.75
CA LEU A 3 50.39 -70.92 34.16
C LEU A 3 49.21 -70.81 33.17
N THR A 4 48.01 -71.02 33.75
CA THR A 4 46.61 -70.69 33.41
C THR A 4 46.41 -69.26 32.84
N ALA A 5 45.31 -68.81 32.21
CA ALA A 5 43.89 -69.08 32.42
C ALA A 5 42.99 -68.52 31.28
N ILE A 6 41.91 -69.26 30.97
CA ILE A 6 40.50 -68.82 30.89
C ILE A 6 40.18 -67.49 30.18
N SER A 7 39.47 -67.56 29.05
CA SER A 7 38.68 -66.45 28.48
C SER A 7 37.19 -66.76 28.64
N VAL A 8 36.49 -65.93 29.43
CA VAL A 8 35.02 -65.95 29.57
C VAL A 8 34.44 -64.95 28.57
N PHE A 9 33.54 -65.41 27.71
CA PHE A 9 32.68 -64.54 26.90
C PHE A 9 31.43 -64.17 27.71
N VAL A 10 31.25 -62.88 27.99
CA VAL A 10 30.00 -62.32 28.53
C VAL A 10 29.25 -61.69 27.34
N ALA A 11 28.06 -62.23 27.04
CA ALA A 11 27.13 -61.61 26.11
C ALA A 11 26.36 -60.49 26.86
N LEU A 12 26.51 -59.24 26.41
CA LEU A 12 25.71 -58.12 26.88
C LEU A 12 24.67 -57.79 25.80
N VAL A 13 23.41 -58.12 26.08
CA VAL A 13 22.25 -57.66 25.30
C VAL A 13 21.96 -56.22 25.73
N LEU A 14 22.21 -55.26 24.86
CA LEU A 14 21.77 -53.87 25.03
C LEU A 14 20.43 -53.69 24.29
N GLN A 15 19.35 -53.64 25.08
CA GLN A 15 18.06 -53.12 24.63
C GLN A 15 18.20 -51.61 24.40
N CYS A 16 18.17 -51.17 23.14
CA CYS A 16 17.96 -49.76 22.81
C CYS A 16 16.48 -49.43 22.99
N GLY A 17 16.13 -48.78 24.11
CA GLY A 17 14.85 -48.09 24.26
C GLY A 17 14.82 -46.84 23.38
N PHE A 18 13.82 -46.74 22.51
CA PHE A 18 13.49 -45.51 21.81
C PHE A 18 12.97 -44.48 22.81
N ALA A 19 13.82 -43.53 23.19
CA ALA A 19 13.38 -42.28 23.81
C ALA A 19 13.14 -41.26 22.70
N THR A 20 11.87 -40.98 22.39
CA THR A 20 11.45 -39.84 21.58
C THR A 20 11.78 -38.57 22.35
N ALA A 21 13.00 -38.05 22.19
CA ALA A 21 13.30 -36.68 22.55
C ALA A 21 12.57 -35.79 21.55
N ALA A 22 11.46 -35.19 22.00
CA ALA A 22 10.91 -34.00 21.37
C ALA A 22 11.98 -32.91 21.48
N ALA A 23 12.89 -32.86 20.51
CA ALA A 23 13.75 -31.72 20.33
C ALA A 23 12.83 -30.53 20.09
N SER A 24 12.81 -29.58 21.02
CA SER A 24 12.35 -28.23 20.69
C SER A 24 13.26 -27.76 19.56
N GLN A 25 12.77 -27.85 18.33
CA GLN A 25 13.45 -27.22 17.21
C GLN A 25 13.40 -25.73 17.50
N VAL A 26 14.48 -25.21 18.08
CA VAL A 26 14.74 -23.78 18.20
C VAL A 26 14.70 -23.27 16.77
N LYS A 27 13.59 -22.62 16.39
CA LYS A 27 13.46 -22.00 15.07
C LYS A 27 14.67 -21.07 14.91
N PRO A 28 15.47 -21.19 13.83
CA PRO A 28 16.61 -20.32 13.64
C PRO A 28 16.15 -18.86 13.64
N ARG A 29 16.75 -18.05 14.52
CA ARG A 29 16.45 -16.62 14.62
C ARG A 29 17.09 -15.90 13.44
N ARG A 30 16.38 -14.99 12.79
CA ARG A 30 16.98 -14.14 11.77
C ARG A 30 17.98 -13.19 12.44
N VAL A 31 19.09 -12.94 11.74
CA VAL A 31 20.10 -11.93 12.11
C VAL A 31 20.01 -10.68 11.23
N SER A 32 19.21 -10.74 10.16
CA SER A 32 18.96 -9.64 9.23
C SER A 32 17.46 -9.46 9.03
N PRO A 33 16.98 -8.21 8.92
CA PRO A 33 15.56 -7.91 8.78
C PRO A 33 15.01 -8.46 7.47
N LEU A 34 13.77 -8.92 7.53
CA LEU A 34 12.95 -9.25 6.37
C LEU A 34 12.55 -8.01 5.56
N LEU A 35 12.50 -6.88 6.25
CA LEU A 35 11.96 -5.63 5.76
C LEU A 35 13.06 -4.73 5.16
N ILE A 36 12.72 -3.95 4.13
CA ILE A 36 13.58 -2.86 3.65
C ILE A 36 13.49 -1.67 4.60
N ASN A 37 14.53 -0.85 4.65
CA ASN A 37 14.50 0.41 5.39
C ASN A 37 15.24 1.53 4.64
N PRO A 38 14.66 2.05 3.54
CA PRO A 38 15.23 3.20 2.84
C PRO A 38 15.28 4.41 3.76
N ASP A 39 16.40 5.16 3.75
CA ASP A 39 16.65 6.27 4.69
C ASP A 39 15.55 7.35 4.69
N ALA A 40 14.93 7.60 3.55
CA ALA A 40 13.85 8.59 3.42
C ALA A 40 12.53 8.15 4.10
N GLN A 41 12.33 6.86 4.35
CA GLN A 41 11.10 6.37 4.96
C GLN A 41 11.17 6.48 6.49
N PRO A 42 10.04 6.75 7.18
CA PRO A 42 9.97 6.61 8.62
C PRO A 42 10.43 5.22 9.09
N ASP A 43 11.25 5.18 10.15
CA ASP A 43 11.54 3.95 10.86
C ASP A 43 10.27 3.38 11.52
N LEU A 44 10.20 2.05 11.59
CA LEU A 44 9.17 1.40 12.41
C LEU A 44 9.50 1.59 13.91
N PRO A 45 8.49 1.67 14.79
CA PRO A 45 8.75 1.65 16.22
C PRO A 45 9.43 0.34 16.62
N SER A 46 10.31 0.39 17.62
CA SER A 46 10.83 -0.86 18.19
C SER A 46 9.69 -1.69 18.79
N ALA A 47 9.86 -3.01 18.86
CA ALA A 47 8.87 -3.90 19.48
C ALA A 47 8.50 -3.48 20.92
N SER A 48 9.45 -2.94 21.68
CA SER A 48 9.21 -2.41 23.03
C SER A 48 8.40 -1.11 23.04
N GLU A 49 8.67 -0.19 22.11
CA GLU A 49 7.94 1.07 22.00
C GLU A 49 6.50 0.82 21.56
N ALA A 50 6.30 -0.01 20.54
CA ALA A 50 4.98 -0.39 20.06
C ALA A 50 4.17 -1.09 21.15
N ARG A 51 4.77 -2.03 21.90
CA ARG A 51 4.12 -2.68 23.04
C ARG A 51 3.71 -1.69 24.13
N ALA A 52 4.58 -0.74 24.48
CA ALA A 52 4.27 0.27 25.47
C ALA A 52 3.15 1.21 25.00
N ALA A 53 3.18 1.62 23.73
CA ALA A 53 2.14 2.46 23.13
C ALA A 53 0.80 1.73 23.08
N SER A 54 0.78 0.45 22.68
CA SER A 54 -0.45 -0.32 22.49
C SER A 54 -1.14 -0.61 23.82
N GLN A 55 -0.37 -0.90 24.87
CA GLN A 55 -0.89 -1.06 26.23
C GLN A 55 -1.59 0.20 26.77
N ALA A 56 -1.13 1.40 26.37
CA ALA A 56 -1.71 2.65 26.83
C ALA A 56 -3.13 2.90 26.29
N VAL A 57 -3.49 2.27 25.17
CA VAL A 57 -4.82 2.41 24.53
C VAL A 57 -5.58 1.09 24.38
N GLY A 58 -5.04 -0.02 24.91
CA GLY A 58 -5.67 -1.34 24.84
C GLY A 58 -5.64 -2.01 23.46
N LEU A 59 -4.72 -1.61 22.58
CA LEU A 59 -4.58 -2.18 21.23
C LEU A 59 -3.82 -3.51 21.26
N ASN A 60 -4.40 -4.57 20.69
CA ASN A 60 -3.81 -5.91 20.69
C ASN A 60 -3.00 -6.19 19.41
N LEU A 61 -1.72 -5.83 19.42
CA LEU A 61 -0.82 -6.01 18.28
C LEU A 61 -0.54 -7.48 17.92
N ASP A 62 -0.77 -8.43 18.85
CA ASP A 62 -0.62 -9.86 18.59
C ASP A 62 -1.79 -10.43 17.77
N ASP A 63 -2.89 -9.69 17.66
CA ASP A 63 -4.11 -10.10 16.96
C ASP A 63 -4.32 -9.34 15.63
N ILE A 64 -3.46 -8.38 15.34
CA ILE A 64 -3.49 -7.58 14.11
C ILE A 64 -2.48 -8.14 13.12
N GLN A 65 -2.96 -8.49 11.93
CA GLN A 65 -2.12 -8.94 10.82
C GLN A 65 -1.09 -7.87 10.45
N GLY A 66 0.17 -8.27 10.34
CA GLY A 66 1.30 -7.35 10.35
C GLY A 66 1.34 -6.34 9.20
N ASP A 67 0.86 -6.68 8.01
CA ASP A 67 0.91 -5.78 6.85
C ASP A 67 0.08 -4.49 7.07
N ILE A 68 -0.96 -4.56 7.89
CA ILE A 68 -1.87 -3.44 8.17
C ILE A 68 -1.11 -2.23 8.76
N LEU A 69 -0.21 -2.48 9.72
CA LEU A 69 0.49 -1.42 10.46
C LEU A 69 1.96 -1.25 10.05
N ILE A 70 2.56 -2.26 9.42
CA ILE A 70 3.98 -2.24 9.02
C ILE A 70 4.13 -1.81 7.55
N GLY A 71 3.21 -2.24 6.68
CA GLY A 71 3.11 -1.78 5.30
C GLY A 71 4.29 -2.12 4.38
N MET A 72 4.52 -1.22 3.40
CA MET A 72 5.33 -1.34 2.16
C MET A 72 6.80 -1.77 2.30
N LYS A 73 7.28 -2.11 3.49
CA LYS A 73 8.71 -2.35 3.74
C LYS A 73 9.16 -3.74 3.30
N LYS A 74 8.79 -4.21 2.11
CA LYS A 74 8.99 -5.60 1.65
C LYS A 74 10.00 -5.67 0.50
N LYS A 75 10.85 -6.70 0.49
CA LYS A 75 11.76 -6.98 -0.65
C LYS A 75 11.10 -7.74 -1.77
N LYS A 76 10.37 -8.80 -1.45
CA LYS A 76 9.58 -9.62 -2.37
C LYS A 76 8.22 -9.87 -1.73
N GLU A 77 7.17 -9.79 -2.51
CA GLU A 77 5.82 -10.11 -2.06
C GLU A 77 5.02 -10.73 -3.21
N LEU A 78 4.33 -11.83 -2.92
CA LEU A 78 3.38 -12.43 -3.84
C LEU A 78 1.96 -12.19 -3.32
N PHE A 79 1.11 -11.66 -4.20
CA PHE A 79 -0.33 -11.66 -4.02
C PHE A 79 -0.89 -12.90 -4.70
N PHE A 80 -1.41 -13.84 -3.93
CA PHE A 80 -2.02 -15.07 -4.43
C PHE A 80 -3.54 -15.02 -4.23
N PHE A 81 -4.25 -14.72 -5.31
CA PHE A 81 -5.72 -14.59 -5.32
C PHE A 81 -6.35 -15.95 -5.56
N PHE A 82 -7.27 -16.34 -4.69
CA PHE A 82 -7.86 -17.68 -4.70
C PHE A 82 -9.40 -17.64 -4.64
N GLY A 83 -10.00 -18.67 -5.23
CA GLY A 83 -11.41 -19.00 -5.05
C GLY A 83 -11.55 -20.23 -4.16
N ILE A 84 -12.55 -20.26 -3.27
CA ILE A 84 -12.83 -21.40 -2.39
C ILE A 84 -13.73 -22.41 -3.12
N GLN A 85 -13.31 -23.66 -3.20
CA GLN A 85 -14.00 -24.78 -3.86
C GLN A 85 -14.68 -25.73 -2.86
N ASP A 86 -14.09 -25.90 -1.67
CA ASP A 86 -14.64 -26.70 -0.59
C ASP A 86 -14.50 -25.93 0.73
N ALA A 87 -15.58 -25.26 1.13
CA ALA A 87 -15.60 -24.44 2.33
C ALA A 87 -15.35 -25.26 3.61
N ALA A 88 -15.81 -26.51 3.68
CA ALA A 88 -15.63 -27.34 4.87
C ALA A 88 -14.15 -27.70 5.07
N THR A 89 -13.49 -28.17 4.01
CA THR A 89 -12.05 -28.46 4.06
C THR A 89 -11.24 -27.18 4.27
N PHE A 90 -11.59 -26.09 3.59
CA PHE A 90 -10.91 -24.80 3.77
C PHE A 90 -10.96 -24.34 5.23
N LYS A 91 -12.15 -24.33 5.85
CA LYS A 91 -12.33 -23.94 7.26
C LYS A 91 -11.54 -24.80 8.22
N ALA A 92 -11.58 -26.13 8.03
CA ALA A 92 -10.81 -27.05 8.86
C ALA A 92 -9.30 -26.76 8.78
N LYS A 93 -8.78 -26.53 7.56
CA LYS A 93 -7.38 -26.18 7.30
C LYS A 93 -7.01 -24.76 7.73
N LEU A 94 -7.96 -23.84 7.71
CA LEU A 94 -7.79 -22.48 8.22
C LEU A 94 -7.45 -22.52 9.72
N ALA A 95 -8.24 -23.28 10.49
CA ALA A 95 -8.01 -23.44 11.93
C ALA A 95 -6.77 -24.26 12.26
N SER A 96 -6.55 -25.40 11.59
CA SER A 96 -5.49 -26.33 11.98
C SER A 96 -4.10 -25.90 11.54
N ASP A 97 -3.97 -25.33 10.35
CA ASP A 97 -2.69 -25.20 9.65
C ASP A 97 -2.40 -23.74 9.24
N ILE A 98 -3.32 -23.08 8.54
CA ILE A 98 -3.07 -21.74 7.96
C ILE A 98 -2.96 -20.65 9.02
N HIS A 99 -3.82 -20.65 10.05
CA HIS A 99 -3.76 -19.65 11.12
C HIS A 99 -2.34 -19.54 11.73
N GLY A 100 -1.65 -20.67 11.91
CA GLY A 100 -0.28 -20.70 12.45
C GLY A 100 0.80 -20.11 11.53
N LEU A 101 0.46 -19.81 10.28
CA LEU A 101 1.33 -19.13 9.32
C LEU A 101 1.12 -17.61 9.31
N ILE A 102 -0.04 -17.13 9.77
CA ILE A 102 -0.38 -15.71 9.71
C ILE A 102 0.49 -14.91 10.67
N THR A 103 1.15 -13.90 10.14
CA THR A 103 2.18 -13.15 10.86
C THR A 103 1.57 -11.90 11.52
N PRO A 104 1.55 -11.82 12.87
CA PRO A 104 1.07 -10.65 13.59
C PRO A 104 2.06 -9.48 13.52
N THR A 105 1.56 -8.29 13.83
CA THR A 105 2.34 -7.05 13.89
C THR A 105 3.54 -7.19 14.84
N THR A 106 3.33 -7.73 16.04
CA THR A 106 4.41 -7.91 17.03
C THR A 106 5.55 -8.79 16.53
N GLN A 107 5.25 -9.85 15.79
CA GLN A 107 6.26 -10.76 15.26
C GLN A 107 7.12 -10.09 14.19
N LEU A 108 6.55 -9.19 13.39
CA LEU A 108 7.30 -8.47 12.35
C LEU A 108 8.16 -7.32 12.89
N LEU A 109 7.81 -6.73 14.04
CA LEU A 109 8.62 -5.65 14.66
C LEU A 109 9.94 -6.15 15.27
N ASP A 110 10.02 -7.42 15.65
CA ASP A 110 11.24 -8.00 16.20
C ASP A 110 11.93 -8.88 15.15
N THR A 111 13.09 -8.43 14.67
CA THR A 111 13.89 -9.16 13.67
C THR A 111 14.18 -10.59 14.10
N ALA A 112 14.37 -10.85 15.39
CA ALA A 112 14.64 -12.20 15.88
C ALA A 112 13.42 -13.13 15.81
N LEU A 113 12.20 -12.58 15.72
CA LEU A 113 10.93 -13.30 15.65
C LEU A 113 10.35 -13.37 14.24
N GLN A 114 10.79 -12.50 13.33
CA GLN A 114 10.36 -12.49 11.94
C GLN A 114 10.48 -13.89 11.31
N PRO A 115 9.42 -14.40 10.65
CA PRO A 115 9.46 -15.70 9.99
C PRO A 115 10.34 -15.66 8.74
N THR A 116 10.67 -16.83 8.18
CA THR A 116 11.28 -16.93 6.85
C THR A 116 10.42 -16.22 5.79
N THR A 117 9.11 -16.44 5.88
CA THR A 117 8.10 -15.85 5.00
C THR A 117 6.99 -15.28 5.87
N ALA A 118 6.75 -13.98 5.77
CA ALA A 118 5.62 -13.33 6.41
C ALA A 118 4.37 -13.61 5.56
N THR A 119 3.28 -13.99 6.21
CA THR A 119 2.03 -14.34 5.52
C THR A 119 0.86 -13.59 6.16
N ASN A 120 0.05 -12.92 5.35
CA ASN A 120 -1.26 -12.40 5.74
C ASN A 120 -2.34 -12.93 4.78
N ILE A 121 -3.60 -12.84 5.21
CA ILE A 121 -4.76 -13.31 4.47
C ILE A 121 -5.91 -12.30 4.58
N ALA A 122 -6.60 -12.06 3.47
CA ALA A 122 -7.80 -11.23 3.44
C ALA A 122 -8.89 -11.88 2.57
N PHE A 123 -10.15 -11.58 2.86
CA PHE A 123 -11.32 -12.17 2.20
C PHE A 123 -12.20 -11.10 1.56
N SER A 124 -12.65 -11.33 0.32
CA SER A 124 -13.67 -10.49 -0.31
C SER A 124 -15.04 -10.75 0.32
N GLN A 125 -16.05 -9.91 0.02
CA GLN A 125 -17.42 -10.17 0.47
C GLN A 125 -17.91 -11.55 -0.01
N THR A 126 -17.64 -11.93 -1.26
CA THR A 126 -18.05 -13.24 -1.78
C THR A 126 -17.27 -14.38 -1.16
N GLY A 127 -16.03 -14.16 -0.72
CA GLY A 127 -15.30 -15.12 0.10
C GLY A 127 -15.90 -15.35 1.48
N LEU A 128 -16.31 -14.28 2.17
CA LEU A 128 -17.04 -14.41 3.45
C LEU A 128 -18.35 -15.17 3.25
N ASN A 129 -19.11 -14.86 2.19
CA ASN A 129 -20.33 -15.58 1.84
C ASN A 129 -20.07 -17.06 1.54
N ALA A 130 -18.98 -17.39 0.82
CA ALA A 130 -18.58 -18.78 0.54
C ALA A 130 -18.23 -19.56 1.82
N LEU A 131 -17.78 -18.87 2.86
CA LEU A 131 -17.59 -19.41 4.21
C LEU A 131 -18.87 -19.40 5.05
N GLY A 132 -20.01 -18.96 4.51
CA GLY A 132 -21.26 -18.85 5.25
C GLY A 132 -21.28 -17.73 6.30
N ILE A 133 -20.35 -16.78 6.22
CA ILE A 133 -20.26 -15.63 7.12
C ILE A 133 -21.02 -14.46 6.48
N ASN A 134 -22.20 -14.15 7.03
CA ASN A 134 -23.11 -13.14 6.49
C ASN A 134 -23.25 -11.93 7.42
N ASP A 135 -22.42 -11.83 8.46
CA ASP A 135 -22.45 -10.69 9.38
C ASP A 135 -22.09 -9.40 8.62
N PRO A 136 -22.87 -8.31 8.78
CA PRO A 136 -22.60 -7.08 8.07
C PRO A 136 -21.34 -6.40 8.63
N LEU A 137 -20.30 -6.25 7.82
CA LEU A 137 -19.13 -5.45 8.20
C LEU A 137 -19.39 -3.93 8.10
N ASN A 138 -20.54 -3.52 7.56
CA ASN A 138 -21.01 -2.14 7.41
C ASN A 138 -20.08 -1.24 6.60
N ASP A 139 -19.62 -1.75 5.46
CA ASP A 139 -18.95 -0.98 4.41
C ASP A 139 -19.60 -1.34 3.07
N ASP A 140 -20.34 -0.38 2.49
CA ASP A 140 -21.15 -0.62 1.30
C ASP A 140 -20.29 -0.92 0.06
N LEU A 141 -19.09 -0.34 -0.02
CA LEU A 141 -18.18 -0.56 -1.14
C LEU A 141 -17.56 -1.95 -1.08
N PHE A 142 -17.15 -2.40 0.11
CA PHE A 142 -16.71 -3.78 0.34
C PHE A 142 -17.81 -4.77 -0.03
N ASN A 143 -19.05 -4.51 0.39
CA ASN A 143 -20.19 -5.37 0.11
C ASN A 143 -20.47 -5.49 -1.40
N ALA A 144 -20.34 -4.38 -2.14
CA ALA A 144 -20.55 -4.32 -3.59
C ALA A 144 -19.40 -4.95 -4.40
N GLY A 145 -18.17 -4.93 -3.85
CA GLY A 145 -16.95 -5.32 -4.54
C GLY A 145 -16.44 -4.21 -5.47
N GLN A 146 -15.14 -4.24 -5.78
CA GLN A 146 -14.50 -3.14 -6.52
C GLN A 146 -14.99 -3.03 -7.96
N LEU A 147 -15.40 -4.15 -8.57
CA LEU A 147 -15.93 -4.19 -9.93
C LEU A 147 -17.14 -3.27 -10.10
N ASP A 148 -18.03 -3.18 -9.12
CA ASP A 148 -19.22 -2.33 -9.18
C ASP A 148 -18.84 -0.84 -9.23
N GLY A 149 -17.78 -0.46 -8.50
CA GLY A 149 -17.29 0.90 -8.39
C GLY A 149 -16.36 1.37 -9.51
N PHE A 150 -16.07 0.56 -10.55
CA PHE A 150 -15.02 0.86 -11.53
C PHE A 150 -15.13 2.28 -12.12
N LYS A 151 -16.36 2.71 -12.46
CA LYS A 151 -16.63 4.02 -13.04
C LYS A 151 -16.31 5.16 -12.07
N ASN A 152 -16.66 5.00 -10.78
CA ASN A 152 -16.40 6.00 -9.74
C ASN A 152 -14.91 6.13 -9.42
N LEU A 153 -14.16 5.02 -9.54
CA LEU A 153 -12.71 5.02 -9.45
C LEU A 153 -12.03 5.68 -10.66
N GLY A 154 -12.79 5.96 -11.72
CA GLY A 154 -12.28 6.56 -12.95
C GLY A 154 -11.72 5.54 -13.93
N ASP A 155 -12.01 4.24 -13.76
CA ASP A 155 -11.56 3.25 -14.72
C ASP A 155 -12.32 3.43 -16.05
N PRO A 156 -11.67 3.24 -17.20
CA PRO A 156 -12.27 3.44 -18.52
C PRO A 156 -13.27 2.35 -18.92
N GLY A 157 -13.56 1.42 -18.03
CA GLY A 157 -14.17 0.14 -18.32
C GLY A 157 -13.34 -0.97 -17.69
N THR A 158 -13.81 -2.20 -17.85
CA THR A 158 -13.19 -3.40 -17.27
C THR A 158 -12.54 -4.29 -18.33
N GLY A 159 -12.58 -3.88 -19.60
CA GLY A 159 -12.06 -4.67 -20.72
C GLY A 159 -10.54 -4.86 -20.71
N ASN A 160 -9.80 -4.00 -20.01
CA ASN A 160 -8.35 -4.11 -19.81
C ASN A 160 -7.97 -4.65 -18.41
N TRP A 161 -8.96 -4.97 -17.57
CA TRP A 161 -8.69 -5.57 -16.27
C TRP A 161 -8.16 -6.99 -16.44
N VAL A 162 -7.36 -7.45 -15.47
CA VAL A 162 -7.03 -8.86 -15.36
C VAL A 162 -8.32 -9.64 -15.17
N GLN A 163 -8.50 -10.71 -15.95
CA GLN A 163 -9.76 -11.45 -16.01
C GLN A 163 -10.23 -11.96 -14.64
N GLY A 164 -9.31 -12.27 -13.73
CA GLY A 164 -9.64 -12.67 -12.35
C GLY A 164 -10.39 -11.61 -11.54
N PHE A 165 -10.16 -10.31 -11.81
CA PHE A 165 -10.88 -9.20 -11.18
C PHE A 165 -12.18 -8.85 -11.90
N VAL A 166 -12.45 -9.44 -13.07
CA VAL A 166 -13.72 -9.27 -13.80
C VAL A 166 -14.71 -10.33 -13.32
N GLY A 167 -15.33 -10.05 -12.19
CA GLY A 167 -16.37 -10.88 -11.57
C GLY A 167 -16.16 -10.97 -10.06
N THR A 168 -16.70 -12.03 -9.45
CA THR A 168 -16.65 -12.24 -7.99
C THR A 168 -15.98 -13.55 -7.59
N SER A 169 -15.21 -14.15 -8.52
CA SER A 169 -14.55 -15.45 -8.35
C SER A 169 -13.38 -15.44 -7.36
N ILE A 170 -12.82 -14.27 -7.09
CA ILE A 170 -11.81 -14.07 -6.06
C ILE A 170 -12.53 -14.02 -4.71
N HIS A 171 -12.27 -15.03 -3.87
CA HIS A 171 -12.78 -15.11 -2.51
C HIS A 171 -11.79 -14.58 -1.47
N GLY A 172 -10.51 -14.59 -1.80
CA GLY A 172 -9.50 -14.04 -0.90
C GLY A 172 -8.14 -13.89 -1.56
N VAL A 173 -7.22 -13.34 -0.79
CA VAL A 173 -5.83 -13.14 -1.19
C VAL A 173 -4.92 -13.53 -0.03
N PHE A 174 -3.87 -14.30 -0.34
CA PHE A 174 -2.70 -14.42 0.53
C PHE A 174 -1.64 -13.42 0.11
N LEU A 175 -1.08 -12.70 1.08
CA LEU A 175 0.07 -11.82 0.92
C LEU A 175 1.27 -12.54 1.51
N ILE A 176 2.22 -12.91 0.66
CA ILE A 176 3.35 -13.78 1.02
C ILE A 176 4.65 -13.02 0.76
N ALA A 177 5.29 -12.54 1.80
CA ALA A 177 6.47 -11.68 1.70
C ALA A 177 7.73 -12.35 2.25
N SER A 178 8.84 -12.20 1.53
CA SER A 178 10.17 -12.62 1.99
C SER A 178 11.29 -11.73 1.44
N ASP A 179 12.53 -11.98 1.88
CA ASP A 179 13.74 -11.34 1.36
C ASP A 179 14.26 -12.02 0.09
N THR A 180 13.77 -13.22 -0.23
CA THR A 180 14.12 -13.95 -1.45
C THR A 180 12.89 -14.52 -2.15
N GLN A 181 12.95 -14.62 -3.48
CA GLN A 181 11.88 -15.23 -4.28
C GLN A 181 11.66 -16.70 -3.90
N ALA A 182 12.74 -17.45 -3.67
CA ALA A 182 12.66 -18.86 -3.30
C ALA A 182 11.87 -19.11 -2.01
N ASN A 183 12.00 -18.23 -1.01
CA ASN A 183 11.23 -18.31 0.23
C ASN A 183 9.74 -17.97 0.01
N VAL A 184 9.44 -17.03 -0.89
CA VAL A 184 8.06 -16.72 -1.30
C VAL A 184 7.44 -17.94 -2.00
N ASP A 185 8.13 -18.52 -2.97
CA ASP A 185 7.67 -19.69 -3.72
C ASP A 185 7.46 -20.91 -2.81
N ALA A 186 8.37 -21.12 -1.84
CA ALA A 186 8.24 -22.16 -0.83
C ALA A 186 7.04 -21.90 0.11
N GLY A 187 6.80 -20.65 0.49
CA GLY A 187 5.63 -20.25 1.27
C GLY A 187 4.32 -20.52 0.54
N LEU A 188 4.24 -20.13 -0.74
CA LEU A 188 3.10 -20.44 -1.61
C LEU A 188 2.87 -21.94 -1.72
N THR A 189 3.93 -22.71 -2.02
CA THR A 189 3.86 -24.16 -2.15
C THR A 189 3.33 -24.80 -0.86
N ASN A 190 3.76 -24.33 0.31
CA ASN A 190 3.26 -24.81 1.60
C ASN A 190 1.74 -24.55 1.75
N ILE A 191 1.28 -23.33 1.45
CA ILE A 191 -0.15 -22.97 1.51
C ILE A 191 -0.98 -23.82 0.55
N GLN A 192 -0.51 -24.00 -0.69
CA GLN A 192 -1.17 -24.84 -1.69
C GLN A 192 -1.21 -26.31 -1.27
N ASN A 193 -0.17 -26.84 -0.63
CA ASN A 193 -0.16 -28.20 -0.10
C ASN A 193 -1.14 -28.38 1.07
N ILE A 194 -1.26 -27.37 1.95
CA ILE A 194 -2.17 -27.40 3.09
C ILE A 194 -3.63 -27.38 2.62
N LEU A 195 -3.96 -26.46 1.71
CA LEU A 195 -5.33 -26.22 1.26
C LEU A 195 -5.76 -27.19 0.15
N GLY A 196 -4.81 -27.69 -0.65
CA GLY A 196 -5.06 -28.62 -1.75
C GLY A 196 -6.21 -28.14 -2.65
N ASN A 197 -7.14 -29.05 -2.93
CA ASN A 197 -8.29 -28.78 -3.80
C ASN A 197 -9.42 -27.97 -3.11
N SER A 198 -9.25 -27.53 -1.87
CA SER A 198 -10.24 -26.65 -1.22
C SER A 198 -10.22 -25.23 -1.78
N ILE A 199 -9.17 -24.88 -2.53
CA ILE A 199 -9.03 -23.62 -3.26
C ILE A 199 -8.65 -23.86 -4.72
N VAL A 200 -8.79 -22.80 -5.53
CA VAL A 200 -8.22 -22.69 -6.88
C VAL A 200 -7.49 -21.36 -7.02
N GLU A 201 -6.36 -21.34 -7.72
CA GLU A 201 -5.69 -20.09 -8.09
C GLU A 201 -6.52 -19.36 -9.15
N ILE A 202 -6.86 -18.10 -8.89
CA ILE A 202 -7.57 -17.23 -9.85
C ILE A 202 -6.59 -16.29 -10.55
N HIS A 203 -5.66 -15.72 -9.78
CA HIS A 203 -4.62 -14.84 -10.28
C HIS A 203 -3.45 -14.83 -9.29
N ARG A 204 -2.26 -14.46 -9.78
CA ARG A 204 -1.14 -14.15 -8.91
C ARG A 204 -0.33 -12.99 -9.46
N LEU A 205 0.18 -12.14 -8.58
CA LEU A 205 1.03 -11.00 -8.94
C LEU A 205 2.27 -10.97 -8.06
N GLN A 206 3.45 -11.02 -8.68
CA GLN A 206 4.73 -10.94 -8.00
C GLN A 206 5.23 -9.50 -7.94
N GLY A 207 5.31 -8.95 -6.74
CA GLY A 207 5.94 -7.68 -6.43
C GLY A 207 7.38 -7.84 -5.95
N ALA A 208 8.18 -6.80 -6.15
CA ALA A 208 9.55 -6.68 -5.67
C ALA A 208 9.92 -5.22 -5.41
N SER A 209 10.73 -4.98 -4.38
CA SER A 209 11.49 -3.73 -4.32
C SER A 209 12.40 -3.63 -5.56
N ARG A 210 12.50 -2.42 -6.10
CA ARG A 210 13.37 -2.12 -7.24
C ARG A 210 14.85 -2.24 -6.83
N PRO A 211 15.76 -2.56 -7.76
CA PRO A 211 17.15 -2.89 -7.43
C PRO A 211 18.00 -1.67 -7.09
N GLY A 212 19.06 -1.87 -6.31
CA GLY A 212 20.12 -0.88 -6.11
C GLY A 212 19.63 0.40 -5.42
N ASN A 213 19.98 1.56 -6.00
CA ASN A 213 19.59 2.87 -5.50
C ASN A 213 18.09 3.18 -5.68
N GLU A 214 17.35 2.33 -6.40
CA GLU A 214 15.91 2.46 -6.57
C GLU A 214 15.13 1.65 -5.52
N GLU A 215 15.80 0.99 -4.56
CA GLU A 215 15.11 0.31 -3.46
C GLU A 215 14.31 1.34 -2.64
N GLY A 216 12.97 1.17 -2.60
CA GLY A 216 12.03 2.12 -2.00
C GLY A 216 11.37 3.07 -3.01
N HIS A 217 11.84 3.12 -4.25
CA HIS A 217 11.24 3.91 -5.32
C HIS A 217 10.20 3.11 -6.10
N GLU A 218 9.15 3.78 -6.57
CA GLU A 218 8.23 3.23 -7.57
C GLU A 218 8.82 3.34 -9.00
N HIS A 219 8.10 2.87 -10.02
CA HIS A 219 8.65 2.70 -11.37
C HIS A 219 8.88 4.01 -12.15
N PHE A 220 8.23 5.13 -11.80
CA PHE A 220 8.60 6.46 -12.32
C PHE A 220 9.88 7.02 -11.65
N GLY A 221 10.40 6.36 -10.62
CA GLY A 221 11.64 6.66 -9.94
C GLY A 221 11.50 7.57 -8.72
N PHE A 222 10.30 7.73 -8.16
CA PHE A 222 10.07 8.52 -6.95
C PHE A 222 10.11 7.65 -5.69
N MET A 223 10.83 8.11 -4.67
CA MET A 223 10.84 7.48 -3.35
C MET A 223 9.43 7.45 -2.77
N ASP A 224 8.92 6.25 -2.49
CA ASP A 224 7.61 6.02 -1.92
C ASP A 224 7.69 5.60 -0.45
N GLY A 225 6.55 5.47 0.23
CA GLY A 225 6.44 5.02 1.62
C GLY A 225 6.76 6.09 2.68
N ILE A 226 7.02 7.34 2.28
CA ILE A 226 7.36 8.45 3.22
C ILE A 226 6.14 8.88 4.04
N GLY A 227 5.04 9.25 3.37
CA GLY A 227 3.83 9.78 4.02
C GLY A 227 2.89 8.66 4.45
N GLN A 228 2.87 8.36 5.76
CA GLN A 228 1.93 7.45 6.42
C GLN A 228 1.36 8.12 7.68
N PRO A 229 0.09 7.88 8.07
CA PRO A 229 -0.43 8.36 9.34
C PRO A 229 0.26 7.66 10.53
N ALA A 230 0.53 8.40 11.60
CA ALA A 230 0.95 7.84 12.88
C ALA A 230 -0.29 7.33 13.63
N ILE A 231 -0.35 6.02 13.85
CA ILE A 231 -1.47 5.41 14.56
C ILE A 231 -1.26 5.51 16.07
N ARG A 232 -2.20 6.14 16.77
CA ARG A 232 -2.21 6.18 18.23
C ARG A 232 -2.27 4.75 18.77
N GLY A 233 -1.34 4.40 19.67
CA GLY A 233 -1.19 3.03 20.17
C GLY A 233 -0.21 2.15 19.41
N PHE A 234 0.35 2.63 18.31
CA PHE A 234 1.41 1.92 17.58
C PHE A 234 2.72 2.73 17.61
N VAL A 235 2.64 4.02 17.28
CA VAL A 235 3.78 4.95 17.32
C VAL A 235 3.67 5.83 18.56
N ARG A 236 4.77 5.94 19.33
CA ARG A 236 4.83 6.79 20.53
C ARG A 236 5.34 8.21 20.25
N GLY A 237 6.29 8.35 19.32
CA GLY A 237 6.85 9.62 18.89
C GLY A 237 6.60 9.81 17.39
N PRO A 238 5.45 10.37 17.00
CA PRO A 238 5.20 10.73 15.60
C PRO A 238 6.29 11.65 15.08
N LEU A 239 6.68 11.46 13.82
CA LEU A 239 7.66 12.33 13.18
C LEU A 239 7.08 13.74 12.95
N PRO A 240 7.93 14.78 12.90
CA PRO A 240 7.48 16.13 12.58
C PRO A 240 6.66 16.20 11.27
N GLY A 241 5.47 16.79 11.31
CA GLY A 241 4.53 16.88 10.18
C GLY A 241 3.74 15.59 9.87
N GLN A 242 3.97 14.51 10.62
CA GLN A 242 3.17 13.29 10.51
C GLN A 242 1.80 13.48 11.18
N GLY A 243 0.74 13.16 10.45
CA GLY A 243 -0.62 13.22 10.96
C GLY A 243 -0.86 12.11 11.98
N ILE A 244 -1.54 12.42 13.09
CA ILE A 244 -1.84 11.43 14.14
C ILE A 244 -3.31 11.09 14.07
N VAL A 245 -3.63 9.80 14.04
CA VAL A 245 -5.01 9.31 13.92
C VAL A 245 -5.29 8.27 14.98
N ASP A 246 -6.56 8.16 15.38
CA ASP A 246 -7.02 7.08 16.22
C ASP A 246 -6.92 5.72 15.49
N PRO A 247 -6.67 4.61 16.22
CA PRO A 247 -6.52 3.29 15.61
C PRO A 247 -7.73 2.88 14.77
N GLY A 248 -8.93 3.27 15.18
CA GLY A 248 -10.20 3.01 14.54
C GLY A 248 -10.39 3.64 13.17
N VAL A 249 -9.51 4.56 12.76
CA VAL A 249 -9.50 5.06 11.39
C VAL A 249 -8.92 4.03 10.40
N ILE A 250 -8.06 3.13 10.91
CA ILE A 250 -7.45 2.04 10.12
C ILE A 250 -8.02 0.67 10.50
N LEU A 251 -8.33 0.47 11.78
CA LEU A 251 -8.70 -0.83 12.36
C LEU A 251 -10.18 -0.85 12.73
N THR A 252 -10.93 -1.83 12.23
CA THR A 252 -12.36 -1.95 12.51
C THR A 252 -12.62 -2.23 13.99
N GLY A 253 -13.65 -1.61 14.58
CA GLY A 253 -14.07 -1.80 15.97
C GLY A 253 -13.15 -1.19 17.05
N GLU A 254 -12.07 -0.50 16.67
CA GLU A 254 -11.22 0.24 17.61
C GLU A 254 -11.69 1.69 17.80
N GLU A 255 -11.14 2.38 18.80
CA GLU A 255 -11.44 3.79 19.07
C GLU A 255 -11.22 4.64 17.81
N GLY A 256 -12.21 5.44 17.42
CA GLY A 256 -12.18 6.25 16.19
C GLY A 256 -12.90 5.63 14.99
N ASP A 257 -13.29 4.35 15.04
CA ASP A 257 -14.13 3.72 14.00
C ASP A 257 -15.59 4.16 14.18
N LEU A 258 -16.12 4.85 13.17
CA LEU A 258 -17.48 5.39 13.20
C LEU A 258 -18.56 4.30 13.16
N GLN A 259 -18.21 3.10 12.69
CA GLN A 259 -19.12 1.96 12.59
C GLN A 259 -18.90 0.95 13.74
N ALA A 260 -18.06 1.27 14.74
CA ALA A 260 -17.61 0.32 15.76
C ALA A 260 -18.73 -0.46 16.47
N THR A 261 -19.86 0.20 16.78
CA THR A 261 -20.99 -0.41 17.48
C THR A 261 -21.89 -1.26 16.60
N SER A 262 -21.79 -1.12 15.28
CA SER A 262 -22.59 -1.84 14.30
C SER A 262 -21.86 -3.05 13.70
N ARG A 263 -20.53 -3.12 13.84
CA ARG A 263 -19.72 -4.24 13.35
C ARG A 263 -19.86 -5.47 14.24
N PRO A 264 -19.73 -6.67 13.67
CA PRO A 264 -19.71 -7.89 14.47
C PRO A 264 -18.45 -7.92 15.36
N PRO A 265 -18.55 -8.43 16.60
CA PRO A 265 -17.42 -8.42 17.53
C PRO A 265 -16.14 -9.10 17.01
N TRP A 266 -16.28 -10.13 16.16
CA TRP A 266 -15.14 -10.86 15.59
C TRP A 266 -14.33 -10.02 14.59
N ALA A 267 -14.87 -8.93 14.06
CA ALA A 267 -14.17 -8.07 13.12
C ALA A 267 -13.27 -7.04 13.83
N LYS A 268 -13.33 -6.92 15.16
CA LYS A 268 -12.53 -5.94 15.89
C LYS A 268 -11.03 -6.19 15.70
N GLY A 269 -10.27 -5.16 15.30
CA GLY A 269 -8.84 -5.24 15.01
C GLY A 269 -8.49 -5.67 13.58
N GLY A 270 -9.49 -5.96 12.75
CA GLY A 270 -9.30 -6.14 11.30
C GLY A 270 -9.17 -4.83 10.55
N SER A 271 -9.02 -4.88 9.22
CA SER A 271 -8.98 -3.71 8.35
C SER A 271 -9.44 -4.05 6.94
N PHE A 272 -10.08 -3.11 6.24
CA PHE A 272 -10.34 -3.29 4.81
C PHE A 272 -9.07 -3.02 4.01
N LEU A 273 -8.79 -3.91 3.07
CA LEU A 273 -7.69 -3.86 2.13
C LEU A 273 -8.25 -3.52 0.75
N ALA A 274 -7.88 -2.36 0.21
CA ALA A 274 -8.13 -2.03 -1.19
C ALA A 274 -6.91 -2.39 -2.03
N PHE A 275 -7.05 -3.40 -2.90
CA PHE A 275 -6.00 -3.80 -3.83
C PHE A 275 -6.26 -3.20 -5.21
N ARG A 276 -5.20 -2.73 -5.89
CA ARG A 276 -5.23 -2.29 -7.28
C ARG A 276 -3.96 -2.73 -8.00
N GLN A 277 -4.09 -3.41 -9.13
CA GLN A 277 -2.96 -3.62 -10.05
C GLN A 277 -2.88 -2.41 -10.99
N LEU A 278 -1.92 -1.53 -10.76
CA LEU A 278 -1.78 -0.26 -11.48
C LEU A 278 -0.57 -0.34 -12.43
N LYS A 279 -0.80 -0.59 -13.71
CA LYS A 279 0.27 -0.57 -14.74
C LYS A 279 0.82 0.84 -14.88
N GLN A 280 2.13 0.98 -15.01
CA GLN A 280 2.82 2.26 -15.21
C GLN A 280 3.53 2.31 -16.57
N ARG A 281 3.21 3.34 -17.36
CA ARG A 281 3.84 3.66 -18.66
C ARG A 281 5.07 4.56 -18.45
N VAL A 282 6.16 3.96 -17.96
CA VAL A 282 7.36 4.69 -17.51
C VAL A 282 8.06 5.44 -18.65
N PRO A 283 8.36 4.83 -19.81
CA PRO A 283 8.95 5.55 -20.94
C PRO A 283 8.10 6.74 -21.39
N GLU A 284 6.77 6.57 -21.44
CA GLU A 284 5.83 7.62 -21.84
C GLU A 284 5.79 8.77 -20.84
N PHE A 285 5.81 8.48 -19.53
CA PHE A 285 5.92 9.50 -18.49
C PHE A 285 7.22 10.31 -18.64
N HIS A 286 8.37 9.66 -18.80
CA HIS A 286 9.64 10.37 -18.99
C HIS A 286 9.68 11.18 -20.28
N LYS A 287 9.11 10.65 -21.37
CA LYS A 287 8.94 11.40 -22.62
C LYS A 287 8.06 12.63 -22.42
N PHE A 288 6.94 12.49 -21.73
CA PHE A 288 6.03 13.59 -21.43
C PHE A 288 6.74 14.71 -20.65
N LEU A 289 7.54 14.37 -19.64
CA LEU A 289 8.31 15.36 -18.89
C LEU A 289 9.32 16.09 -19.78
N ALA A 290 10.00 15.37 -20.67
CA ALA A 290 10.97 15.94 -21.61
C ALA A 290 10.30 16.88 -22.63
N ASP A 291 9.16 16.47 -23.18
CA ASP A 291 8.42 17.22 -24.20
C ASP A 291 7.72 18.47 -23.62
N ASN A 292 7.42 18.47 -22.31
CA ASN A 292 6.72 19.55 -21.61
C ASN A 292 7.59 20.27 -20.59
N ALA A 293 8.92 20.15 -20.69
CA ALA A 293 9.87 20.73 -19.74
C ALA A 293 9.54 22.19 -19.41
N LEU A 294 9.62 22.55 -18.13
CA LEU A 294 9.42 23.93 -17.70
C LEU A 294 10.54 24.85 -18.25
N SER A 295 10.36 26.15 -18.09
CA SER A 295 11.36 27.15 -18.52
C SER A 295 11.63 28.16 -17.41
N VAL A 296 11.93 27.65 -16.21
CA VAL A 296 12.28 28.50 -15.06
C VAL A 296 13.70 29.06 -15.25
N PRO A 297 13.90 30.38 -15.21
CA PRO A 297 15.21 31.00 -15.37
C PRO A 297 16.22 30.50 -14.33
N GLY A 298 17.44 30.22 -14.78
CA GLY A 298 18.53 29.76 -13.91
C GLY A 298 18.53 28.26 -13.61
N LEU A 299 17.60 27.48 -14.20
CA LEU A 299 17.65 26.02 -14.24
C LEU A 299 18.12 25.53 -15.61
N THR A 300 18.84 24.41 -15.64
CA THR A 300 19.17 23.67 -16.86
C THR A 300 17.93 23.04 -17.48
N GLN A 301 18.04 22.54 -18.71
CA GLN A 301 16.95 21.78 -19.34
C GLN A 301 16.58 20.55 -18.50
N GLN A 302 17.57 19.78 -18.04
CA GLN A 302 17.32 18.60 -17.22
C GLN A 302 16.65 18.95 -15.89
N GLU A 303 17.12 19.99 -15.19
CA GLU A 303 16.46 20.45 -13.95
C GLU A 303 15.01 20.88 -14.18
N ASN A 304 14.68 21.47 -15.33
CA ASN A 304 13.29 21.83 -15.66
C ASN A 304 12.41 20.61 -15.99
N ILE A 305 12.99 19.55 -16.58
CA ILE A 305 12.30 18.26 -16.80
C ILE A 305 12.00 17.62 -15.44
N ASP A 306 13.02 17.54 -14.58
CA ASP A 306 12.89 16.93 -13.26
C ASP A 306 11.94 17.74 -12.36
N LEU A 307 11.97 19.08 -12.45
CA LEU A 307 11.05 19.95 -11.75
C LEU A 307 9.60 19.71 -12.14
N LEU A 308 9.29 19.48 -13.42
CA LEU A 308 7.92 19.16 -13.83
C LEU A 308 7.43 17.88 -13.14
N GLY A 309 8.25 16.83 -13.18
CA GLY A 309 7.92 15.56 -12.50
C GLY A 309 7.75 15.75 -11.00
N ALA A 310 8.65 16.51 -10.38
CA ALA A 310 8.59 16.80 -8.95
C ALA A 310 7.32 17.59 -8.57
N ARG A 311 6.89 18.52 -9.42
CA ARG A 311 5.67 19.31 -9.22
C ARG A 311 4.40 18.50 -9.47
N MET A 312 4.40 17.55 -10.40
CA MET A 312 3.29 16.61 -10.59
C MET A 312 3.10 15.70 -9.37
N VAL A 313 4.20 15.21 -8.79
CA VAL A 313 4.15 14.31 -7.62
C VAL A 313 3.96 15.09 -6.31
N GLY A 314 4.56 16.27 -6.18
CA GLY A 314 4.70 17.02 -4.92
C GLY A 314 5.99 16.69 -4.16
N ARG A 315 6.86 15.86 -4.73
CA ARG A 315 8.18 15.50 -4.22
C ARG A 315 9.14 15.28 -5.37
N TRP A 316 10.41 15.60 -5.17
CA TRP A 316 11.50 15.16 -6.05
C TRP A 316 11.66 13.64 -6.00
N LYS A 317 12.35 13.07 -7.00
CA LYS A 317 12.60 11.62 -7.05
C LYS A 317 13.29 11.09 -5.80
N SER A 318 14.19 11.88 -5.19
CA SER A 318 14.84 11.57 -3.91
C SER A 318 13.87 11.36 -2.74
N GLY A 319 12.69 12.00 -2.78
CA GLY A 319 11.76 12.12 -1.67
C GLY A 319 11.65 13.53 -1.07
N ALA A 320 12.52 14.47 -1.43
CA ALA A 320 12.44 15.84 -0.92
C ALA A 320 11.11 16.50 -1.34
N PRO A 321 10.33 17.09 -0.41
CA PRO A 321 9.06 17.73 -0.77
C PRO A 321 9.29 19.04 -1.51
N VAL A 322 8.59 19.23 -2.64
CA VAL A 322 8.69 20.50 -3.40
C VAL A 322 8.21 21.69 -2.57
N ASP A 323 7.33 21.46 -1.60
CA ASP A 323 6.87 22.47 -0.66
C ASP A 323 8.02 23.11 0.14
N LEU A 324 9.08 22.35 0.45
CA LEU A 324 10.27 22.87 1.14
C LEU A 324 11.43 23.20 0.18
N ARG A 325 11.39 22.64 -1.02
CA ARG A 325 12.44 22.73 -2.04
C ARG A 325 11.80 22.91 -3.43
N PRO A 326 11.29 24.11 -3.74
CA PRO A 326 10.37 24.29 -4.87
C PRO A 326 11.04 24.35 -6.23
N LEU A 327 12.38 24.46 -6.31
CA LEU A 327 13.10 24.67 -7.56
C LEU A 327 14.22 23.66 -7.84
N ARG A 328 14.79 23.03 -6.82
CA ARG A 328 15.86 22.03 -6.93
C ARG A 328 15.71 20.94 -5.88
N ASP A 329 16.17 19.75 -6.22
CA ASP A 329 16.24 18.63 -5.28
C ASP A 329 17.19 18.92 -4.12
N ASP A 330 16.96 18.25 -2.99
CA ASP A 330 17.80 18.25 -1.79
C ASP A 330 17.82 16.82 -1.21
N PRO A 331 18.75 15.96 -1.68
CA PRO A 331 18.84 14.58 -1.21
C PRO A 331 19.10 14.45 0.29
N ASP A 332 19.79 15.40 0.91
CA ASP A 332 20.05 15.40 2.36
C ASP A 332 18.77 15.71 3.14
N LEU A 333 17.89 16.58 2.63
CA LEU A 333 16.53 16.74 3.16
C LEU A 333 15.72 15.47 2.95
N ALA A 334 15.80 14.86 1.76
CA ALA A 334 15.01 13.69 1.40
C ALA A 334 15.29 12.49 2.33
N ALA A 335 16.57 12.24 2.62
CA ALA A 335 17.03 11.14 3.45
C ALA A 335 16.83 11.34 4.96
N ASP A 336 16.18 12.44 5.39
CA ASP A 336 15.96 12.75 6.80
C ASP A 336 14.47 12.71 7.17
N PRO A 337 13.98 11.62 7.79
CA PRO A 337 12.59 11.48 8.21
C PRO A 337 12.13 12.52 9.24
N GLN A 338 13.04 13.23 9.92
CA GLN A 338 12.68 14.32 10.84
C GLN A 338 12.32 15.61 10.10
N ARG A 339 12.68 15.74 8.81
CA ARG A 339 12.51 16.96 8.02
C ARG A 339 11.69 16.76 6.75
N ASN A 340 11.78 15.60 6.09
CA ASN A 340 11.20 15.37 4.77
C ASN A 340 9.66 15.33 4.73
N ASN A 341 9.00 15.40 5.89
CA ASN A 341 7.55 15.46 5.99
C ASN A 341 7.04 16.66 6.81
N LEU A 342 7.94 17.52 7.31
CA LEU A 342 7.63 18.69 8.14
C LEU A 342 7.23 19.89 7.27
N PHE A 343 6.00 19.87 6.77
CA PHE A 343 5.43 20.95 5.98
C PHE A 343 3.90 20.94 6.02
N THR A 344 3.25 22.00 5.57
CA THR A 344 1.79 22.17 5.68
C THR A 344 1.13 22.74 4.42
N TYR A 345 1.92 23.14 3.42
CA TYR A 345 1.54 23.99 2.28
C TYR A 345 1.21 25.45 2.63
N ASP A 346 1.32 25.84 3.89
CA ASP A 346 1.24 27.24 4.33
C ASP A 346 2.67 27.80 4.51
N HIS A 347 2.90 29.00 3.96
CA HIS A 347 4.19 29.69 3.97
C HIS A 347 4.06 31.14 4.46
N THR A 348 2.97 31.49 5.16
CA THR A 348 2.74 32.84 5.71
C THR A 348 3.81 33.29 6.71
N ASP A 349 4.56 32.34 7.28
CA ASP A 349 5.68 32.59 8.20
C ASP A 349 6.96 33.06 7.48
N ILE A 350 7.16 32.66 6.22
CA ILE A 350 8.33 33.03 5.41
C ILE A 350 8.01 34.06 4.30
N ASP A 351 6.77 34.10 3.83
CA ASP A 351 6.26 35.08 2.87
C ASP A 351 4.93 35.66 3.39
N PRO A 352 4.93 36.84 4.03
CA PRO A 352 3.72 37.46 4.56
C PRO A 352 2.64 37.77 3.51
N GLY A 353 3.00 37.74 2.21
CA GLY A 353 2.05 37.89 1.10
C GLY A 353 1.50 36.55 0.57
N PHE A 354 1.93 35.42 1.14
CA PHE A 354 1.46 34.10 0.76
C PHE A 354 -0.01 33.90 1.12
N ASP A 355 -0.80 33.44 0.15
CA ASP A 355 -2.16 32.97 0.36
C ASP A 355 -2.26 31.52 -0.08
N ILE A 356 -2.49 30.63 0.90
CA ILE A 356 -2.62 29.19 0.68
C ILE A 356 -3.71 28.84 -0.33
N ASN A 357 -4.71 29.70 -0.54
CA ASN A 357 -5.84 29.42 -1.44
C ASN A 357 -5.56 29.77 -2.90
N THR A 358 -4.47 30.50 -3.19
CA THR A 358 -4.19 31.02 -4.54
C THR A 358 -2.73 30.82 -4.98
N ASN A 359 -1.79 30.76 -4.04
CA ASN A 359 -0.37 30.68 -4.35
C ASN A 359 0.10 29.23 -4.56
N GLN A 360 0.60 28.95 -5.76
CA GLN A 360 1.11 27.63 -6.16
C GLN A 360 2.62 27.63 -6.42
N THR A 361 3.35 28.65 -5.94
CA THR A 361 4.79 28.78 -6.16
C THR A 361 5.54 27.58 -5.59
N PHE A 362 5.22 27.19 -4.35
CA PHE A 362 5.89 26.11 -3.63
C PHE A 362 5.44 24.72 -4.08
N CYS A 363 4.12 24.50 -4.15
CA CYS A 363 3.54 23.22 -4.53
C CYS A 363 2.20 23.43 -5.28
N PRO A 364 1.99 22.82 -6.47
CA PRO A 364 0.70 22.87 -7.15
C PRO A 364 -0.43 22.26 -6.32
N PHE A 365 -1.65 22.80 -6.41
CA PHE A 365 -2.84 22.19 -5.80
C PHE A 365 -3.17 20.82 -6.40
N SER A 366 -2.81 20.62 -7.67
CA SER A 366 -2.97 19.36 -8.40
C SER A 366 -1.93 18.31 -8.07
N ALA A 367 -0.85 18.65 -7.34
CA ALA A 367 0.22 17.70 -7.02
C ALA A 367 -0.30 16.46 -6.30
N HIS A 368 0.20 15.28 -6.67
CA HIS A 368 -0.30 14.00 -6.16
C HIS A 368 -0.35 13.92 -4.63
N THR A 369 0.73 14.29 -3.94
CA THR A 369 0.76 14.28 -2.46
C THR A 369 -0.14 15.34 -1.82
N ARG A 370 -0.51 16.41 -2.54
CA ARG A 370 -1.40 17.47 -2.05
C ARG A 370 -2.87 17.12 -2.26
N LYS A 371 -3.21 16.52 -3.41
CA LYS A 371 -4.53 15.91 -3.66
C LYS A 371 -4.84 14.81 -2.65
N THR A 372 -3.88 13.93 -2.36
CA THR A 372 -4.10 12.73 -1.52
C THR A 372 -3.91 12.99 -0.02
N ARG A 373 -3.23 14.07 0.37
CA ARG A 373 -3.17 14.57 1.75
C ARG A 373 -3.08 16.10 1.74
N PRO A 374 -4.22 16.82 1.76
CA PRO A 374 -4.28 18.27 1.61
C PRO A 374 -3.71 19.10 2.77
N ARG A 375 -3.47 18.49 3.94
CA ARG A 375 -2.95 19.17 5.15
C ARG A 375 -3.77 20.43 5.46
N LEU A 376 -3.13 21.59 5.62
CA LEU A 376 -3.80 22.83 6.01
C LEU A 376 -4.76 23.38 4.95
N ASP A 377 -4.76 22.87 3.71
CA ASP A 377 -5.80 23.21 2.73
C ASP A 377 -7.21 22.86 3.23
N LEU A 378 -7.34 21.84 4.09
CA LEU A 378 -8.59 21.43 4.75
C LEU A 378 -8.57 21.71 6.27
N GLY A 379 -7.63 22.52 6.75
CA GLY A 379 -7.43 22.80 8.18
C GLY A 379 -6.62 21.72 8.91
N THR A 380 -6.79 21.63 10.23
CA THR A 380 -5.94 20.79 11.09
C THR A 380 -6.43 19.36 11.29
N ASN A 381 -7.59 19.01 10.73
CA ASN A 381 -8.15 17.68 10.87
C ASN A 381 -7.59 16.75 9.80
N GLU A 382 -7.11 15.58 10.21
CA GLU A 382 -6.73 14.52 9.26
C GLU A 382 -8.01 13.90 8.68
N PHE A 383 -8.17 13.99 7.36
CA PHE A 383 -9.28 13.39 6.63
C PHE A 383 -8.77 12.30 5.70
N ALA A 384 -9.56 11.23 5.60
CA ALA A 384 -9.28 10.08 4.75
C ALA A 384 -7.86 9.50 4.82
N PRO A 385 -7.25 9.35 6.00
CA PRO A 385 -5.93 8.75 6.09
C PRO A 385 -6.02 7.26 5.72
N ILE A 386 -5.05 6.79 4.97
CA ILE A 386 -4.89 5.38 4.61
C ILE A 386 -3.48 4.94 4.99
N MET A 387 -3.34 3.68 5.41
CA MET A 387 -2.03 3.03 5.52
C MET A 387 -1.72 2.37 4.19
N ARG A 388 -0.67 2.82 3.48
CA ARG A 388 -0.28 2.24 2.18
C ARG A 388 0.71 1.09 2.38
N ALA A 389 0.53 0.00 1.65
CA ALA A 389 1.29 -1.26 1.79
C ALA A 389 1.67 -1.93 0.45
N GLY A 390 1.51 -1.21 -0.66
CA GLY A 390 1.88 -1.67 -1.99
C GLY A 390 3.38 -1.84 -2.28
N ILE A 391 3.67 -2.41 -3.45
CA ILE A 391 5.02 -2.79 -3.88
C ILE A 391 5.10 -2.74 -5.41
N PRO A 392 6.21 -2.31 -6.02
CA PRO A 392 6.37 -2.38 -7.48
C PRO A 392 6.26 -3.82 -7.99
N TYR A 393 5.75 -4.01 -9.22
CA TYR A 393 5.74 -5.29 -9.92
C TYR A 393 6.31 -5.15 -11.33
N GLY A 394 6.68 -6.27 -11.93
CA GLY A 394 7.23 -6.32 -13.29
C GLY A 394 8.71 -5.94 -13.37
N PRO A 395 9.32 -6.10 -14.55
CA PRO A 395 10.74 -5.82 -14.75
C PRO A 395 11.02 -4.32 -14.85
N GLU A 396 12.29 -3.95 -14.71
CA GLU A 396 12.77 -2.60 -15.04
C GLU A 396 12.53 -2.27 -16.53
N VAL A 397 12.61 -0.98 -16.88
CA VAL A 397 12.54 -0.54 -18.29
C VAL A 397 13.73 -1.11 -19.06
N THR A 398 13.46 -1.74 -20.19
CA THR A 398 14.52 -2.28 -21.06
C THR A 398 15.18 -1.18 -21.89
N GLU A 399 16.39 -1.43 -22.40
CA GLU A 399 17.07 -0.50 -23.32
C GLU A 399 16.23 -0.19 -24.57
N ALA A 400 15.49 -1.18 -25.08
CA ALA A 400 14.62 -1.03 -26.24
C ALA A 400 13.42 -0.10 -25.96
N GLU A 401 12.73 -0.29 -24.82
CA GLU A 401 11.63 0.59 -24.39
C GLU A 401 12.13 2.02 -24.12
N GLY A 402 13.28 2.16 -23.46
CA GLY A 402 13.92 3.45 -23.20
C GLY A 402 14.27 4.19 -24.50
N SER A 403 14.84 3.48 -25.48
CA SER A 403 15.20 4.05 -26.79
C SER A 403 13.97 4.42 -27.62
N ALA A 404 12.91 3.60 -27.56
CA ALA A 404 11.64 3.87 -28.24
C ALA A 404 10.81 4.96 -27.55
N GLN A 405 11.13 5.29 -26.29
CA GLN A 405 10.31 6.12 -25.42
C GLN A 405 8.84 5.65 -25.34
N ALA A 406 8.64 4.33 -25.39
CA ALA A 406 7.35 3.68 -25.38
C ALA A 406 7.45 2.33 -24.66
N SER A 407 6.46 2.02 -23.84
CA SER A 407 6.35 0.73 -23.16
C SER A 407 6.07 -0.37 -24.18
N SER A 408 6.55 -1.58 -23.88
CA SER A 408 6.15 -2.77 -24.65
C SER A 408 4.68 -3.13 -24.38
N ASP A 409 4.00 -3.64 -25.40
CA ASP A 409 2.68 -4.27 -25.25
C ASP A 409 2.77 -5.71 -24.73
N SER A 410 3.98 -6.25 -24.58
CA SER A 410 4.18 -7.62 -24.11
C SER A 410 3.81 -7.78 -22.63
N PRO A 411 2.94 -8.73 -22.25
CA PRO A 411 2.51 -8.91 -20.86
C PRO A 411 3.66 -9.15 -19.86
N GLU A 412 4.73 -9.81 -20.28
CA GLU A 412 5.91 -10.09 -19.44
C GLU A 412 6.77 -8.85 -19.14
N LEU A 413 6.59 -7.77 -19.89
CA LEU A 413 7.22 -6.47 -19.66
C LEU A 413 6.26 -5.48 -18.98
N GLU A 414 5.03 -5.90 -18.68
CA GLU A 414 4.13 -5.08 -17.87
C GLU A 414 4.74 -4.83 -16.50
N ARG A 415 4.76 -3.57 -16.10
CA ARG A 415 5.29 -3.09 -14.83
C ARG A 415 4.36 -2.08 -14.21
N GLY A 416 4.48 -1.89 -12.91
CA GLY A 416 3.74 -0.86 -12.21
C GLY A 416 3.70 -1.09 -10.72
N LEU A 417 2.61 -0.69 -10.08
CA LEU A 417 2.43 -0.78 -8.64
C LEU A 417 1.32 -1.78 -8.31
N ALA A 418 1.64 -2.77 -7.49
CA ALA A 418 0.65 -3.56 -6.77
C ALA A 418 0.22 -2.72 -5.57
N PHE A 419 -0.73 -1.81 -5.79
CA PHE A 419 -1.18 -0.87 -4.77
C PHE A 419 -2.04 -1.60 -3.74
N VAL A 420 -1.75 -1.32 -2.47
CA VAL A 420 -2.51 -1.80 -1.31
C VAL A 420 -2.71 -0.63 -0.38
N SER A 421 -3.94 -0.45 0.10
CA SER A 421 -4.21 0.43 1.23
C SER A 421 -5.16 -0.16 2.25
N TYR A 422 -4.90 0.17 3.51
CA TYR A 422 -5.68 -0.22 4.68
C TYR A 422 -6.43 0.97 5.27
N GLN A 423 -7.69 0.72 5.61
CA GLN A 423 -8.60 1.66 6.25
C GLN A 423 -9.73 0.89 6.94
N SER A 424 -10.38 1.48 7.95
CA SER A 424 -11.59 0.88 8.54
C SER A 424 -12.85 1.14 7.71
N ASP A 425 -12.82 2.09 6.77
CA ASP A 425 -13.94 2.46 5.89
C ASP A 425 -13.38 2.87 4.52
N ILE A 426 -13.67 2.07 3.49
CA ILE A 426 -13.18 2.28 2.10
C ILE A 426 -13.76 3.58 1.53
N GLY A 427 -15.02 3.89 1.84
CA GLY A 427 -15.74 5.09 1.41
C GLY A 427 -15.24 6.37 2.09
N ARG A 428 -14.43 6.25 3.14
CA ARG A 428 -13.72 7.35 3.80
C ARG A 428 -12.21 7.27 3.63
N GLY A 429 -11.68 6.31 2.88
CA GLY A 429 -10.25 6.14 2.61
C GLY A 429 -9.98 6.12 1.11
N PHE A 430 -9.54 4.98 0.59
CA PHE A 430 -9.16 4.79 -0.81
C PHE A 430 -10.16 5.37 -1.82
N ALA A 431 -11.43 4.96 -1.75
CA ALA A 431 -12.41 5.36 -2.76
C ALA A 431 -12.71 6.86 -2.68
N PHE A 432 -12.71 7.42 -1.46
CA PHE A 432 -12.89 8.86 -1.26
C PHE A 432 -11.76 9.67 -1.89
N ILE A 433 -10.51 9.27 -1.64
CA ILE A 433 -9.33 9.92 -2.21
C ILE A 433 -9.40 9.88 -3.74
N GLN A 434 -9.67 8.71 -4.32
CA GLN A 434 -9.70 8.55 -5.77
C GLN A 434 -10.84 9.39 -6.39
N GLN A 435 -12.07 9.24 -5.90
CA GLN A 435 -13.26 9.83 -6.51
C GLN A 435 -13.38 11.33 -6.21
N THR A 436 -13.27 11.71 -4.95
CA THR A 436 -13.61 13.06 -4.49
C THR A 436 -12.46 14.04 -4.64
N TRP A 437 -11.20 13.55 -4.60
CA TRP A 437 -10.00 14.38 -4.66
C TRP A 437 -9.24 14.24 -5.98
N ALA A 438 -8.72 13.04 -6.27
CA ALA A 438 -7.83 12.82 -7.41
C ALA A 438 -8.54 13.00 -8.76
N ASN A 439 -9.73 12.41 -8.93
CA ASN A 439 -10.54 12.52 -10.14
C ASN A 439 -11.31 13.85 -10.25
N ASN A 440 -11.30 14.68 -9.20
CA ASN A 440 -12.08 15.91 -9.17
C ASN A 440 -11.23 17.12 -9.59
N PRO A 441 -11.44 17.68 -10.79
CA PRO A 441 -10.68 18.83 -11.26
C PRO A 441 -10.96 20.13 -10.51
N GLY A 442 -12.07 20.19 -9.74
CA GLY A 442 -12.47 21.33 -8.91
C GLY A 442 -12.04 21.23 -7.44
N PHE A 443 -11.46 20.11 -7.00
CA PHE A 443 -11.00 19.97 -5.62
C PHE A 443 -9.80 20.90 -5.33
N LEU A 444 -9.83 21.57 -4.16
CA LEU A 444 -8.94 22.68 -3.72
C LEU A 444 -9.14 24.02 -4.46
N ARG A 445 -10.41 24.37 -4.75
CA ARG A 445 -10.79 25.67 -5.34
C ARG A 445 -11.01 26.76 -4.27
N GLY A 446 -10.05 27.65 -4.07
CA GLY A 446 -10.23 28.94 -3.38
C GLY A 446 -10.86 28.85 -1.98
N GLU A 447 -11.43 29.96 -1.47
CA GLU A 447 -12.04 30.04 -0.12
C GLU A 447 -13.18 29.02 0.13
N ASN A 448 -13.76 28.46 -0.94
CA ASN A 448 -14.83 27.46 -0.89
C ASN A 448 -14.33 26.04 -0.60
N SER A 449 -13.02 25.84 -0.39
CA SER A 449 -12.45 24.51 -0.06
C SER A 449 -12.52 24.17 1.44
N LYS A 450 -12.86 25.15 2.30
CA LYS A 450 -12.72 25.05 3.77
C LYS A 450 -13.78 24.17 4.47
N SER A 451 -14.72 23.59 3.72
CA SER A 451 -15.72 22.66 4.26
C SER A 451 -16.01 21.54 3.27
N LEU A 452 -16.07 20.30 3.76
CA LEU A 452 -16.49 19.13 2.98
C LEU A 452 -17.83 19.37 2.26
N LEU A 453 -18.74 20.13 2.88
CA LEU A 453 -20.03 20.48 2.28
C LEU A 453 -19.88 21.33 1.01
N ALA A 454 -18.89 22.23 0.99
CA ALA A 454 -18.60 23.07 -0.16
C ALA A 454 -17.82 22.31 -1.25
N VAL A 455 -17.00 21.31 -0.87
CA VAL A 455 -16.37 20.37 -1.81
C VAL A 455 -17.45 19.58 -2.57
N PHE A 456 -18.44 19.01 -1.89
CA PHE A 456 -19.55 18.31 -2.55
C PHE A 456 -20.42 19.23 -3.42
N ALA A 457 -20.55 20.51 -3.09
CA ALA A 457 -21.33 21.48 -3.86
C ALA A 457 -20.61 22.00 -5.12
N SER A 458 -19.30 21.77 -5.27
CA SER A 458 -18.46 22.36 -6.33
C SER A 458 -18.34 21.53 -7.62
N MET A 459 -19.13 20.45 -7.77
CA MET A 459 -19.07 19.54 -8.93
C MET A 459 -19.66 20.09 -10.24
N GLU A 460 -20.19 21.33 -10.27
CA GLU A 460 -20.73 21.96 -11.48
C GLU A 460 -19.69 22.84 -12.20
N LEU A 461 -19.46 22.51 -13.47
CA LEU A 461 -18.43 22.96 -14.42
C LEU A 461 -18.33 24.50 -14.57
N THR A 462 -17.12 25.07 -14.41
CA THR A 462 -16.73 26.40 -14.93
C THR A 462 -15.25 26.41 -15.34
N ASP A 463 -14.86 27.32 -16.24
CA ASP A 463 -13.58 27.37 -17.00
C ASP A 463 -12.26 27.52 -16.19
N GLU A 464 -12.28 27.50 -14.85
CA GLU A 464 -11.10 27.72 -13.98
C GLU A 464 -10.86 26.52 -13.03
N CYS A 465 -10.51 25.36 -13.59
CA CYS A 465 -10.19 24.15 -12.82
C CYS A 465 -8.67 24.00 -12.55
N GLN A 466 -8.30 23.50 -11.37
CA GLN A 466 -6.90 23.14 -11.05
C GLN A 466 -6.44 21.89 -11.82
N GLY A 467 -7.41 21.07 -12.22
CA GLY A 467 -7.20 19.80 -12.92
C GLY A 467 -7.24 18.60 -11.97
N GLU A 468 -7.40 17.43 -12.57
CA GLU A 468 -7.24 16.14 -11.88
C GLU A 468 -5.80 15.97 -11.37
N ASP A 469 -5.62 15.03 -10.46
CA ASP A 469 -4.28 14.54 -10.08
C ASP A 469 -3.52 14.06 -11.34
N PRO A 470 -2.30 14.54 -11.63
CA PRO A 470 -1.58 14.24 -12.86
C PRO A 470 -1.09 12.79 -12.94
N ILE A 471 -0.98 12.07 -11.81
CA ILE A 471 -0.46 10.70 -11.72
C ILE A 471 -1.61 9.68 -11.75
N ILE A 472 -2.59 9.82 -10.85
CA ILE A 472 -3.66 8.81 -10.65
C ILE A 472 -5.07 9.33 -10.96
N GLY A 473 -5.23 10.63 -11.20
CA GLY A 473 -6.53 11.20 -11.54
C GLY A 473 -6.98 10.73 -12.92
N SER A 474 -8.28 10.57 -13.09
CA SER A 474 -8.88 10.07 -14.33
C SER A 474 -10.05 10.94 -14.79
N ALA A 475 -10.08 11.23 -16.10
CA ALA A 475 -11.22 11.84 -16.79
C ALA A 475 -11.99 10.83 -17.66
N ASN A 476 -11.68 9.54 -17.54
CA ASN A 476 -12.18 8.50 -18.46
C ASN A 476 -13.69 8.25 -18.32
N ASN A 477 -14.26 8.43 -17.12
CA ASN A 477 -15.70 8.31 -16.87
C ASN A 477 -16.35 6.98 -17.34
N GLY A 478 -15.61 5.87 -17.31
CA GLY A 478 -16.08 4.58 -17.80
C GLY A 478 -16.02 4.39 -19.31
N ASN A 479 -15.28 5.24 -20.04
CA ASN A 479 -15.16 5.16 -21.49
C ASN A 479 -13.77 4.65 -21.94
N PRO A 480 -13.70 3.54 -22.71
CA PRO A 480 -12.46 3.01 -23.25
C PRO A 480 -11.92 3.89 -24.40
N PRO A 481 -10.60 3.89 -24.66
CA PRO A 481 -9.57 3.00 -24.11
C PRO A 481 -9.01 3.41 -22.75
N GLY A 482 -9.35 4.60 -22.25
CA GLY A 482 -8.87 5.11 -20.97
C GLY A 482 -7.66 6.01 -21.02
N ASP A 483 -7.58 6.82 -22.06
CA ASP A 483 -6.56 7.85 -22.24
C ASP A 483 -7.24 9.21 -22.44
N ALA A 484 -8.30 9.50 -21.69
CA ALA A 484 -8.98 10.79 -21.77
C ALA A 484 -8.01 11.91 -21.36
N PRO A 485 -7.80 12.96 -22.19
CA PRO A 485 -6.89 14.04 -21.84
C PRO A 485 -7.29 14.74 -20.55
N ARG A 486 -6.32 15.00 -19.67
CA ARG A 486 -6.52 15.73 -18.40
C ARG A 486 -5.77 17.05 -18.44
N SER A 487 -6.48 18.16 -18.24
CA SER A 487 -5.89 19.49 -18.26
C SER A 487 -5.50 19.88 -16.83
N VAL A 488 -4.20 20.00 -16.57
CA VAL A 488 -3.66 20.29 -15.24
C VAL A 488 -3.01 21.67 -15.22
N THR A 489 -3.41 22.51 -14.27
CA THR A 489 -2.83 23.86 -14.08
C THR A 489 -1.97 23.90 -12.81
N GLY A 490 -1.32 25.03 -12.53
CA GLY A 490 -0.45 25.21 -11.35
C GLY A 490 0.95 24.58 -11.45
N LEU A 491 1.18 23.69 -12.44
CA LEU A 491 2.48 23.00 -12.62
C LEU A 491 3.63 23.94 -13.01
N ASN A 492 3.36 25.09 -13.63
CA ASN A 492 4.38 26.11 -13.89
C ASN A 492 4.41 27.14 -12.75
N PRO A 493 5.51 27.25 -11.96
CA PRO A 493 5.58 28.17 -10.83
C PRO A 493 5.60 29.65 -11.23
N LEU A 494 5.79 29.97 -12.52
CA LEU A 494 5.78 31.34 -13.04
C LEU A 494 4.45 31.73 -13.70
N ASN A 495 3.57 30.75 -13.95
CA ASN A 495 2.28 30.97 -14.58
C ASN A 495 1.30 29.86 -14.16
N PHE A 496 0.58 30.09 -13.05
CA PHE A 496 -0.32 29.09 -12.48
C PHE A 496 -1.51 28.76 -13.39
N THR A 497 -1.88 29.64 -14.33
CA THR A 497 -3.01 29.41 -15.25
C THR A 497 -2.59 28.65 -16.51
N MET A 498 -1.29 28.41 -16.72
CA MET A 498 -0.80 27.59 -17.82
C MET A 498 -1.27 26.15 -17.65
N ALA A 499 -2.14 25.70 -18.56
CA ALA A 499 -2.56 24.32 -18.63
C ALA A 499 -1.50 23.45 -19.32
N ILE A 500 -1.18 22.31 -18.71
CA ILE A 500 -0.44 21.22 -19.33
C ILE A 500 -1.42 20.06 -19.49
N VAL A 501 -1.58 19.58 -20.73
CA VAL A 501 -2.50 18.49 -21.04
C VAL A 501 -1.78 17.16 -20.90
N VAL A 502 -2.12 16.40 -19.87
CA VAL A 502 -1.64 15.03 -19.65
C VAL A 502 -2.40 14.10 -20.60
N HIS A 503 -1.66 13.49 -21.53
CA HIS A 503 -2.15 12.48 -22.46
C HIS A 503 -0.97 11.70 -23.05
N PRO A 504 -1.00 10.36 -23.08
CA PRO A 504 -2.04 9.47 -22.56
C PRO A 504 -1.96 9.32 -21.02
N ASP A 505 -2.79 8.47 -20.41
CA ASP A 505 -2.67 8.17 -18.98
C ASP A 505 -1.37 7.37 -18.71
N PHE A 506 -0.65 7.78 -17.66
CA PHE A 506 0.59 7.11 -17.24
C PHE A 506 0.35 5.90 -16.35
N VAL A 507 -0.76 5.93 -15.60
CA VAL A 507 -1.19 4.85 -14.70
C VAL A 507 -2.48 4.25 -15.25
N ILE A 508 -2.48 2.95 -15.50
CA ILE A 508 -3.61 2.23 -16.08
C ILE A 508 -4.06 1.17 -15.09
N SER A 509 -5.32 1.28 -14.65
CA SER A 509 -5.93 0.23 -13.85
C SER A 509 -6.03 -1.07 -14.65
N ARG A 510 -5.49 -2.14 -14.06
CA ARG A 510 -5.67 -3.54 -14.48
C ARG A 510 -6.68 -4.24 -13.57
N GLY A 511 -7.50 -3.47 -12.84
CA GLY A 511 -8.47 -3.96 -11.88
C GLY A 511 -7.90 -4.19 -10.49
N GLY A 512 -8.75 -4.76 -9.65
CA GLY A 512 -8.45 -5.04 -8.26
C GLY A 512 -9.70 -5.52 -7.53
N GLU A 513 -9.62 -5.60 -6.21
CA GLU A 513 -10.74 -6.03 -5.38
C GLU A 513 -10.62 -5.41 -3.97
N TYR A 514 -11.74 -5.32 -3.27
CA TYR A 514 -11.83 -4.99 -1.85
C TYR A 514 -11.88 -6.26 -1.00
N PHE A 515 -11.02 -6.31 0.01
CA PHE A 515 -10.94 -7.41 0.95
C PHE A 515 -11.08 -6.91 2.39
N PHE A 516 -11.43 -7.80 3.30
CA PHE A 516 -11.30 -7.61 4.72
C PHE A 516 -10.17 -8.50 5.24
N SER A 517 -9.15 -7.89 5.84
CA SER A 517 -8.10 -8.57 6.59
C SER A 517 -8.57 -8.74 8.03
N PRO A 518 -9.06 -9.93 8.43
CA PRO A 518 -9.61 -10.13 9.77
C PRO A 518 -8.52 -10.09 10.85
N PRO A 519 -8.88 -9.87 12.13
CA PRO A 519 -7.97 -10.17 13.22
C PRO A 519 -7.64 -11.66 13.24
N ILE A 520 -6.47 -12.01 13.77
CA ILE A 520 -5.93 -13.37 13.72
C ILE A 520 -6.85 -14.35 14.49
N SER A 521 -7.42 -13.91 15.60
CA SER A 521 -8.38 -14.64 16.44
C SER A 521 -9.66 -15.04 15.70
N ALA A 522 -10.11 -14.23 14.74
CA ALA A 522 -11.27 -14.56 13.91
C ALA A 522 -11.01 -15.76 12.98
N LEU A 523 -9.76 -16.00 12.60
CA LEU A 523 -9.37 -17.16 11.77
C LEU A 523 -9.53 -18.49 12.50
N LEU A 524 -9.46 -18.49 13.83
CA LEU A 524 -9.67 -19.68 14.68
C LEU A 524 -11.11 -19.84 15.17
N THR A 525 -11.90 -18.77 15.09
CA THR A 525 -13.25 -18.71 15.63
C THR A 525 -14.25 -18.62 14.49
N THR A 526 -14.72 -17.43 14.16
CA THR A 526 -15.81 -17.22 13.20
C THR A 526 -15.51 -17.79 11.81
N LEU A 527 -14.31 -17.57 11.27
CA LEU A 527 -14.00 -17.90 9.87
C LEU A 527 -13.74 -19.39 9.63
N SER A 528 -13.52 -20.16 10.70
CA SER A 528 -13.23 -21.60 10.63
C SER A 528 -14.30 -22.50 11.22
N GLN A 529 -15.38 -21.94 11.80
CA GLN A 529 -16.48 -22.71 12.41
C GLN A 529 -17.55 -23.14 11.41
#